data_AF-A0A376MGZ4-F1
#
_entry.id   AF-A0A376MGZ4-F1
#
_cell.length_a   1.000
_cell.length_b   1.000
_cell.length_c   1.000
_cell.angle_alpha   90.00
_cell.angle_beta   90.00
_cell.angle_gamma   90.00
#
_symmetry.space_group_name_H-M   'P 1'
#
loop_
_entity.id
_entity.type
_entity.pdbx_description
1 polymer ?
#
loop_
_entity_poly.entity_id
_entity_poly.type
_entity_poly.pdbx_seq_one_letter_code
_entity_poly.pdbx_strand_id
1 'polypeptide(L)' 'MKEKLIEKAGAWYSYKGEKIGQGKANATAWLKDNPETAKEIEKKVRELLLSNPNSTPDFSVDDSEGVAETNEDF' A
#
# COMPACT_ATOMS: atom_id res chain seq x y z
N MET A 1 3.09 -18.37 12.50
CA MET A 1 4.23 -17.46 12.26
C MET A 1 3.67 -16.25 11.52
N LYS A 2 3.79 -15.04 12.08
CA LYS A 2 3.30 -13.81 11.43
C LYS A 2 4.52 -13.16 10.79
N GLU A 3 4.77 -13.43 9.52
CA GLU A 3 5.77 -12.70 8.73
C GLU A 3 5.27 -11.28 8.51
N LYS A 4 5.51 -10.43 9.51
CA LYS A 4 5.17 -9.01 9.48
C LYS A 4 6.18 -8.31 8.57
N LEU A 5 5.83 -8.19 7.29
CA LEU A 5 6.58 -7.37 6.33
C LEU A 5 6.78 -5.93 6.80
N ILE A 6 5.79 -5.40 7.53
CA ILE A 6 5.82 -4.07 8.12
C ILE A 6 5.79 -4.25 9.63
N GLU A 7 6.83 -3.76 10.29
CA GLU A 7 6.88 -3.70 11.74
C GLU A 7 6.04 -2.54 12.24
N LYS A 8 5.29 -2.76 13.32
CA LYS A 8 4.47 -1.73 13.96
C LYS A 8 4.91 -1.56 15.41
N ALA A 9 5.54 -0.42 15.70
CA ALA A 9 5.94 -0.01 17.03
C ALA A 9 4.98 1.07 17.55
N GLY A 10 3.91 0.65 18.23
CA GLY A 10 2.87 1.55 18.71
C GLY A 10 2.09 2.20 17.55
N ALA A 11 2.20 3.52 17.41
CA ALA A 11 1.63 4.25 16.27
C ALA A 11 2.56 4.29 15.04
N TRP A 12 3.83 3.91 15.17
CA TRP A 12 4.81 3.96 14.09
C TRP A 12 4.86 2.67 13.28
N TYR A 13 4.98 2.81 11.96
CA TYR A 13 5.20 1.74 11.01
C TYR A 13 6.62 1.83 10.47
N SER A 14 7.28 0.67 10.35
CA SER A 14 8.62 0.54 9.80
C SER A 14 8.67 -0.60 8.77
N TYR A 15 9.34 -0.37 7.64
CA TYR A 15 9.60 -1.37 6.62
C TYR A 15 11.10 -1.60 6.52
N LYS A 16 11.56 -2.85 6.67
CA LYS A 16 13.01 -3.21 6.66
C LYS A 16 13.89 -2.37 7.60
N GLY A 17 13.35 -1.89 8.71
CA GLY A 17 14.06 -1.03 9.67
C GLY A 17 13.97 0.48 9.37
N GLU A 18 13.44 0.86 8.20
CA GLU A 18 13.17 2.26 7.86
C GLU A 18 11.77 2.66 8.33
N LYS A 19 11.65 3.85 8.93
CA LYS A 19 10.35 4.37 9.41
C LYS A 19 9.55 4.91 8.24
N ILE A 20 8.46 4.23 7.90
CA ILE A 20 7.60 4.62 6.77
C ILE A 20 6.51 5.61 7.16
N GLY A 21 6.16 5.69 8.45
CA GLY A 21 5.24 6.72 8.94
C GLY A 21 4.45 6.34 10.19
N GLN A 22 3.82 7.35 10.79
CA GLN A 22 2.96 7.16 11.95
C GLN A 22 1.50 6.99 11.51
N GLY A 23 0.87 5.88 11.87
CA GLY A 23 -0.50 5.56 11.51
C GLY A 23 -0.65 4.95 10.12
N LYS A 24 -1.78 4.27 9.88
CA LYS A 24 -2.09 3.62 8.60
C LYS A 24 -2.06 4.62 7.44
N ALA A 25 -2.59 5.83 7.64
CA ALA A 25 -2.70 6.84 6.60
C ALA A 25 -1.33 7.29 6.06
N ASN A 26 -0.38 7.63 6.93
CA ASN A 26 0.97 8.05 6.51
C ASN A 26 1.76 6.90 5.89
N ALA A 27 1.63 5.68 6.44
CA ALA A 27 2.25 4.51 5.84
C ALA A 27 1.71 4.24 4.41
N THR A 28 0.40 4.42 4.18
CA THR A 28 -0.19 4.29 2.83
C THR A 28 0.29 5.40 1.90
N ALA A 29 0.40 6.65 2.37
CA ALA A 29 0.92 7.75 1.56
C ALA A 29 2.37 7.49 1.13
N TRP A 30 3.23 7.04 2.05
CA TRP A 30 4.61 6.69 1.76
C TRP A 30 4.72 5.54 0.74
N LEU A 31 3.86 4.53 0.83
CA LEU A 31 3.82 3.44 -0.15
C LEU A 31 3.35 3.91 -1.54
N LYS A 32 2.43 4.88 -1.61
CA LYS A 32 2.00 5.48 -2.89
C LYS A 32 3.13 6.28 -3.54
N ASP A 33 3.89 7.00 -2.72
CA ASP A 33 5.04 7.79 -3.18
C ASP A 33 6.24 6.91 -3.58
N ASN A 34 6.33 5.69 -3.04
CA ASN A 34 7.41 4.73 -3.29
C ASN A 34 6.90 3.48 -4.03
N PRO A 35 6.57 3.57 -5.34
CA PRO A 35 5.97 2.47 -6.10
C PRO A 35 6.89 1.25 -6.24
N GLU A 36 8.21 1.43 -6.20
CA GLU A 36 9.18 0.34 -6.17
C GLU A 36 9.05 -0.53 -4.91
N THR A 37 8.89 0.12 -3.76
CA THR A 37 8.76 -0.54 -2.47
C THR A 37 7.36 -1.16 -2.33
N ALA A 38 6.33 -0.48 -2.83
CA ALA A 38 4.98 -1.01 -2.88
C ALA A 38 4.90 -2.33 -3.67
N LYS A 39 5.53 -2.39 -4.86
CA LYS A 39 5.59 -3.62 -5.67
C LYS A 39 6.32 -4.75 -4.96
N GLU A 40 7.40 -4.45 -4.24
CA GLU A 40 8.13 -5.46 -3.46
C GLU A 40 7.26 -6.03 -2.32
N ILE A 41 6.56 -5.15 -1.59
CA ILE A 41 5.66 -5.54 -0.51
C ILE A 41 4.49 -6.34 -1.06
N GLU A 42 3.86 -5.89 -2.15
CA GLU A 42 2.76 -6.57 -2.81
C GLU A 42 3.17 -7.98 -3.23
N LYS A 43 4.31 -8.14 -3.90
CA LYS A 43 4.81 -9.45 -4.33
C LYS A 43 4.97 -10.40 -3.14
N LYS A 44 5.63 -9.96 -2.08
CA LYS A 44 5.84 -10.78 -0.88
C LYS A 44 4.53 -11.08 -0.13
N VAL A 45 3.63 -10.10 -0.01
CA VAL A 45 2.29 -10.30 0.56
C VAL A 45 1.52 -11.33 -0.26
N ARG A 46 1.60 -11.25 -1.59
CA ARG A 46 0.95 -12.19 -2.50
C ARG A 46 1.53 -13.59 -2.39
N GLU A 47 2.84 -13.76 -2.28
CA GLU A 47 3.49 -15.06 -2.06
C GLU A 47 3.07 -15.70 -0.73
N LEU A 48 2.95 -14.91 0.34
CA LEU A 48 2.45 -15.38 1.64
C LEU A 48 0.97 -15.76 1.59
N LEU A 49 0.14 -14.95 0.94
CA LEU A 49 -1.31 -15.20 0.82
C LEU A 49 -1.63 -16.33 -0.16
N LEU A 50 -0.88 -16.50 -1.25
CA LEU A 50 -1.05 -17.63 -2.17
C LEU A 50 -0.76 -18.98 -1.49
N SER A 51 0.09 -18.97 -0.46
CA SER A 51 0.30 -20.15 0.39
C SER A 51 -0.88 -20.44 1.34
N ASN A 52 -1.81 -19.48 1.50
CA ASN A 52 -3.04 -19.61 2.29
C ASN A 52 -4.26 -19.18 1.44
N PRO A 53 -4.93 -20.09 0.71
CA PRO A 53 -5.94 -19.78 -0.31
C PRO A 53 -7.25 -19.11 0.17
N ASN A 54 -7.29 -18.55 1.39
CA ASN A 54 -8.51 -18.09 2.06
C ASN A 54 -8.47 -16.62 2.54
N SER A 55 -7.61 -15.78 1.98
CA SER A 55 -7.67 -14.33 2.25
C SER A 55 -7.50 -13.57 0.95
N THR A 56 -8.62 -13.22 0.33
CA THR A 56 -8.71 -12.21 -0.71
C THR A 56 -8.49 -10.84 -0.06
N PRO A 57 -7.37 -10.14 -0.32
CA PRO A 57 -7.27 -8.75 0.08
C PRO A 57 -8.15 -7.93 -0.87
N ASP A 58 -9.23 -7.38 -0.33
CA ASP A 58 -10.09 -6.40 -1.00
C ASP A 58 -9.28 -5.10 -1.22
N PHE A 59 -8.55 -5.05 -2.33
CA PHE A 59 -8.00 -3.82 -2.88
C PHE A 59 -8.88 -3.41 -4.06
N SER A 60 -10.11 -3.00 -3.74
CA SER A 60 -10.91 -2.19 -4.66
C SER A 60 -10.23 -0.83 -4.76
N VAL A 61 -9.27 -0.70 -5.68
CA VAL A 61 -8.80 0.59 -6.18
C VAL A 61 -9.97 1.18 -6.96
N ASP A 62 -10.72 2.06 -6.29
CA ASP A 62 -11.68 2.95 -6.91
C ASP A 62 -10.89 3.94 -7.79
N ASP A 63 -10.51 3.46 -8.97
CA ASP A 63 -10.01 4.28 -10.08
C ASP A 63 -11.23 4.60 -10.95
N SER A 64 -12.05 5.54 -10.47
CA SER A 64 -13.07 6.18 -11.30
C SER A 64 -12.62 7.61 -11.57
N GLU A 65 -11.74 7.71 -12.57
CA GLU A 65 -11.59 8.80 -13.54
C GLU A 65 -11.94 10.23 -13.10
N GLY A 66 -10.88 10.99 -12.77
CA GLY A 66 -10.87 12.42 -13.07
C GLY A 66 -10.41 12.63 -14.51
N VAL A 67 -11.35 12.82 -15.44
CA VAL A 67 -11.06 13.52 -16.71
C VAL A 67 -11.47 14.97 -16.56
N ALA A 68 -10.47 15.81 -16.27
CA ALA A 68 -10.56 17.24 -16.42
C ALA A 68 -10.36 17.57 -17.91
N GLU A 69 -11.44 17.85 -18.64
CA GLU A 69 -11.42 18.50 -19.95
C GLU A 69 -11.84 19.98 -19.72
N THR A 70 -10.87 20.89 -19.54
CA THR A 70 -10.33 21.81 -20.56
C THR A 70 -11.34 22.80 -21.15
N ASN A 71 -11.25 24.04 -20.65
CA ASN A 71 -11.23 25.33 -21.35
C ASN A 71 -12.06 25.60 -22.64
N GLU A 72 -12.65 26.81 -22.64
CA GLU A 72 -12.97 27.71 -23.77
C GLU A 72 -14.25 27.46 -24.60
N ASP A 73 -15.24 28.37 -24.51
CA ASP A 73 -15.45 29.49 -25.45
C ASP A 73 -16.95 29.89 -25.54
N PHE A 74 -17.20 31.21 -25.47
CA PHE A 74 -18.43 31.98 -25.75
C PHE A 74 -19.53 32.15 -24.69
#